data_AF-A0A256FXC0-F1
#
_entry.id   AF-A0A256FXC0-F1
#
_cell.length_a   1.000
_cell.length_b   1.000
_cell.length_c   1.000
_cell.angle_alpha   90.00
_cell.angle_beta   90.00
_cell.angle_gamma   90.00
#
_symmetry.space_group_name_H-M   'P 1'
#
loop_
_entity.id
_entity.type
_entity.pdbx_description
1 polymer ?
#
loop_
_entity_poly.entity_id
_entity_poly.type
_entity_poly.pdbx_seq_one_letter_code
_entity_poly.pdbx_strand_id
1 'polypeptide(L)'
;MRLTAAERVHVEAQAARAGLPVAEFARRAVLGITIAPARAATDDRAIAEVNRVGVNLAQILKALHFGRGIPNDIADTMAEVRAALERLAHDGA
;
A
#
# COMPACT_ATOMS: atom_id res chain seq x y z
N MET A 1 14.31 1.62 -31.52
CA MET A 1 15.66 1.34 -30.98
C MET A 1 15.94 -0.14 -31.15
N ARG A 2 17.13 -0.52 -31.63
CA ARG A 2 17.56 -1.93 -31.63
C ARG A 2 18.26 -2.20 -30.30
N LEU A 3 17.88 -3.29 -29.65
CA LEU A 3 18.45 -3.72 -28.37
C LEU A 3 19.06 -5.10 -28.55
N THR A 4 20.16 -5.35 -27.83
CA THR A 4 20.65 -6.69 -27.56
C THR A 4 19.64 -7.45 -26.70
N ALA A 5 19.78 -8.78 -26.63
CA ALA A 5 18.90 -9.60 -25.78
C ALA A 5 18.99 -9.20 -24.29
N ALA A 6 20.18 -8.90 -23.80
CA ALA A 6 20.40 -8.49 -22.41
C ALA A 6 19.74 -7.14 -22.10
N GLU A 7 19.88 -6.16 -23.00
CA GLU A 7 19.22 -4.87 -22.84
C GLU A 7 17.70 -5.00 -22.92
N ARG A 8 17.19 -5.88 -23.79
CA ARG A 8 15.74 -6.15 -23.87
C ARG A 8 15.18 -6.67 -22.55
N VAL A 9 15.84 -7.66 -21.94
CA VAL A 9 15.45 -8.22 -20.63
C VAL A 9 15.51 -7.14 -19.54
N HIS A 10 16.55 -6.31 -19.55
CA HIS A 10 16.67 -5.21 -18.60
C HIS A 10 15.53 -4.20 -18.72
N VAL A 11 15.20 -3.78 -19.95
CA VAL A 11 14.11 -2.83 -20.21
C VAL A 11 12.75 -3.44 -19.84
N GLU A 12 12.53 -4.72 -20.13
CA GLU A 12 11.31 -5.45 -19.74
C GLU A 12 11.12 -5.48 -18.21
N ALA A 13 12.19 -5.77 -17.46
CA ALA A 13 12.14 -5.78 -15.99
C ALA A 13 11.85 -4.38 -15.40
N GLN A 14 12.45 -3.33 -15.96
CA GLN A 14 12.19 -1.96 -15.51
C GLN A 14 10.77 -1.51 -15.85
N ALA A 15 10.28 -1.85 -17.03
CA ALA A 15 8.90 -1.58 -17.45
C ALA A 15 7.89 -2.27 -16.52
N ALA A 16 8.15 -3.53 -16.15
CA ALA A 16 7.32 -4.27 -15.20
C ALA A 16 7.29 -3.61 -13.81
N ARG A 17 8.45 -3.15 -13.29
CA ARG A 17 8.53 -2.42 -12.01
C ARG A 17 7.83 -1.06 -12.05
N ALA A 18 7.78 -0.42 -13.20
CA ALA A 18 7.06 0.82 -13.42
C ALA A 18 5.56 0.60 -13.73
N GLY A 19 5.11 -0.65 -13.92
CA GLY A 19 3.74 -0.96 -14.30
C GLY A 19 3.35 -0.45 -15.69
N LEU A 20 4.33 -0.33 -16.60
CA LEU A 20 4.14 0.23 -17.94
C LEU A 20 4.39 -0.83 -19.02
N PRO A 21 3.70 -0.74 -20.18
CA PRO A 21 4.12 -1.48 -21.36
C PRO A 21 5.54 -1.10 -21.77
N VAL A 22 6.32 -2.08 -22.24
CA VAL A 22 7.74 -1.92 -22.63
C VAL A 22 7.96 -0.75 -23.60
N ALA A 23 7.08 -0.61 -24.59
CA ALA A 23 7.16 0.48 -25.58
C ALA A 23 6.94 1.86 -24.96
N GLU A 24 6.04 1.97 -23.98
CA GLU A 24 5.74 3.24 -23.29
C GLU A 24 6.85 3.59 -22.31
N PHE A 25 7.37 2.61 -21.56
CA PHE A 25 8.54 2.79 -20.71
C PHE A 25 9.74 3.30 -21.53
N ALA A 26 10.05 2.66 -22.66
CA ALA A 26 11.15 3.05 -23.53
C ALA A 26 10.95 4.46 -24.12
N ARG A 27 9.72 4.82 -24.51
CA ARG A 27 9.39 6.18 -24.98
C ARG A 27 9.68 7.23 -23.91
N ARG A 28 9.20 7.03 -22.68
CA ARG A 28 9.44 7.97 -21.57
C ARG A 28 10.91 8.11 -21.23
N ALA A 29 11.62 6.98 -21.18
CA ALA A 29 13.06 6.97 -20.90
C ALA A 29 13.86 7.76 -21.96
N VAL A 30 13.57 7.55 -23.25
CA VAL A 30 14.24 8.27 -24.35
C VAL A 30 13.93 9.77 -24.32
N LEU A 31 12.70 10.14 -23.95
CA LEU A 31 12.27 11.55 -23.85
C LEU A 31 12.72 12.22 -22.53
N GLY A 32 13.40 11.50 -21.64
CA GLY A 32 13.81 12.03 -20.33
C GLY A 32 12.64 12.34 -19.40
N ILE A 33 11.46 11.75 -19.64
CA ILE A 33 10.28 11.92 -18.80
C ILE A 33 10.47 11.10 -17.52
N THR A 34 10.25 11.71 -16.36
CA THR A 34 10.33 11.03 -15.07
C THR A 34 9.37 9.83 -15.02
N ILE A 35 9.90 8.65 -14.74
CA ILE A 35 9.13 7.40 -14.59
C ILE A 35 9.03 7.10 -13.10
N ALA A 36 7.84 7.33 -12.53
CA ALA A 36 7.57 6.89 -11.17
C ALA A 36 7.49 5.36 -11.11
N PRO A 37 8.00 4.71 -10.04
CA PRO A 37 7.75 3.29 -9.82
C PRO A 37 6.25 3.02 -9.70
N ALA A 38 5.79 1.83 -10.09
CA ALA A 38 4.42 1.43 -9.83
C ALA A 38 4.18 1.48 -8.31
N ARG A 39 3.07 2.10 -7.89
CA ARG A 39 2.57 1.88 -6.53
C ARG A 39 2.26 0.41 -6.40
N ALA A 40 2.92 -0.27 -5.46
CA ALA A 40 2.57 -1.64 -5.16
C ALA A 40 1.12 -1.64 -4.69
N ALA A 41 0.25 -2.49 -5.26
CA ALA A 41 -1.12 -2.64 -4.77
C ALA A 41 -1.17 -3.00 -3.26
N THR A 42 -0.08 -3.58 -2.76
CA THR A 42 0.19 -3.83 -1.34
C THR A 42 0.22 -2.55 -0.50
N ASP A 43 0.75 -1.44 -1.03
CA ASP A 43 0.83 -0.16 -0.31
C ASP A 43 -0.55 0.43 -0.05
N ASP A 44 -1.44 0.44 -1.04
CA ASP A 44 -2.75 1.09 -0.89
C ASP A 44 -3.66 0.33 0.10
N ARG A 45 -3.60 -1.01 0.07
CA ARG A 45 -4.34 -1.85 1.03
C ARG A 45 -3.75 -1.72 2.43
N ALA A 46 -2.43 -1.68 2.56
CA ALA A 46 -1.78 -1.47 3.85
C ALA A 46 -2.09 -0.10 4.46
N ILE A 47 -2.07 0.95 3.63
CA ILE A 47 -2.44 2.31 4.03
C ILE A 47 -3.91 2.35 4.48
N ALA A 48 -4.82 1.67 3.78
CA ALA A 48 -6.23 1.62 4.15
C ALA A 48 -6.47 0.93 5.50
N GLU A 49 -5.81 -0.20 5.76
CA GLU A 49 -5.92 -0.92 7.04
C GLU A 49 -5.33 -0.09 8.19
N VAL A 50 -4.19 0.58 8.00
CA VAL A 50 -3.61 1.49 9.00
C VAL A 50 -4.56 2.65 9.31
N ASN A 51 -5.18 3.24 8.28
CA ASN A 51 -6.18 4.29 8.48
C ASN A 51 -7.39 3.80 9.27
N ARG A 52 -7.87 2.57 9.02
CA ARG A 52 -8.96 1.95 9.78
C ARG A 52 -8.60 1.78 11.25
N VAL A 53 -7.40 1.30 11.56
CA VAL A 53 -6.90 1.18 12.94
C VAL A 53 -6.87 2.55 13.63
N GLY A 54 -6.38 3.58 12.94
CA GLY A 54 -6.33 4.94 13.46
C GLY A 54 -7.72 5.52 13.78
N VAL A 55 -8.72 5.29 12.91
CA VAL A 55 -10.11 5.72 13.13
C VAL A 55 -10.71 5.04 14.35
N ASN A 56 -10.52 3.73 14.50
CA ASN A 56 -11.04 2.98 15.65
C ASN A 56 -10.43 3.48 16.98
N LEU A 57 -9.11 3.75 16.99
CA LEU A 57 -8.45 4.32 18.15
C LEU A 57 -8.99 5.73 18.50
N ALA A 58 -9.22 6.56 17.49
CA ALA A 58 -9.81 7.88 17.68
C ALA A 58 -11.23 7.81 18.26
N GLN A 59 -12.03 6.82 17.86
CA GLN A 59 -13.37 6.57 18.42
C GLN A 59 -13.30 6.16 19.89
N ILE A 60 -12.37 5.27 20.24
CA ILE A 60 -12.12 4.86 21.63
C ILE A 60 -11.70 6.07 22.48
N LEU A 61 -10.73 6.86 22.02
CA LEU A 61 -10.25 8.05 22.72
C LEU A 61 -11.37 9.08 22.89
N LYS A 62 -12.21 9.25 21.87
CA LYS A 62 -13.36 10.14 21.92
C LYS A 62 -14.40 9.66 22.95
N ALA A 63 -14.70 8.36 22.98
CA ALA A 63 -15.60 7.78 23.97
C ALA A 63 -15.07 7.94 25.42
N LEU A 64 -13.76 7.74 25.61
CA LEU A 64 -13.09 7.92 26.90
C LEU A 64 -13.06 9.41 27.34
N HIS A 65 -12.77 10.34 26.42
CA HIS A 65 -12.71 11.78 26.74
C HIS A 65 -14.07 12.38 27.13
N PHE A 66 -15.20 11.81 26.69
CA PHE A 66 -16.53 12.31 27.06
C PHE A 66 -17.05 11.80 28.42
N GLY A 67 -16.21 11.14 29.22
CA GLY A 67 -16.55 10.74 30.59
C GLY A 67 -17.66 9.68 30.70
N ARG A 68 -17.99 8.99 29.60
CA ARG A 68 -19.08 8.00 29.54
C ARG A 68 -18.70 6.59 29.98
N GLY A 69 -17.53 6.44 30.61
CA GLY A 69 -16.98 5.12 30.92
C GLY A 69 -16.51 4.38 29.67
N ILE A 70 -15.95 3.19 29.87
CA ILE A 70 -15.48 2.32 28.79
C ILE A 70 -16.71 1.79 28.03
N PRO A 71 -16.81 1.99 26.70
CA PRO A 71 -17.88 1.39 25.91
C PRO A 71 -17.90 -0.14 26.04
N ASN A 72 -19.08 -0.75 26.18
CA ASN A 72 -19.21 -2.20 26.37
C ASN A 72 -18.68 -3.02 25.17
N ASP A 73 -18.55 -2.40 24.00
CA ASP A 73 -18.07 -2.96 22.73
C ASP A 73 -16.56 -2.68 22.48
N ILE A 74 -15.84 -2.12 23.46
CA ILE A 74 -14.41 -1.83 23.27
C ILE A 74 -13.58 -3.09 23.06
N ALA A 75 -13.96 -4.19 23.70
CA ALA A 75 -13.27 -5.47 23.57
C ALA A 75 -13.38 -5.98 22.13
N ASP A 76 -14.57 -5.87 21.53
CA ASP A 76 -14.83 -6.24 20.14
C ASP A 76 -14.06 -5.34 19.17
N THR A 77 -14.05 -4.04 19.43
CA THR A 77 -13.27 -3.06 18.64
C THR A 77 -11.77 -3.38 18.69
N MET A 78 -11.23 -3.71 19.87
CA MET A 78 -9.82 -4.09 20.03
C MET A 78 -9.50 -5.43 19.37
N ALA A 79 -10.44 -6.39 19.36
CA ALA A 79 -10.30 -7.65 18.65
C ALA A 79 -10.28 -7.45 17.13
N GLU A 80 -11.15 -6.58 16.59
CA GLU A 80 -11.13 -6.23 15.17
C GLU A 80 -9.82 -5.55 14.74
N VAL A 81 -9.30 -4.65 15.58
CA VAL A 81 -8.00 -4.00 15.34
C VAL A 81 -6.87 -5.03 15.32
N ARG A 82 -6.86 -5.97 16.29
CA ARG A 82 -5.86 -7.05 16.31
C ARG A 82 -5.93 -7.92 15.06
N ALA A 83 -7.13 -8.34 14.65
CA ALA A 83 -7.31 -9.14 13.44
C ALA A 83 -6.88 -8.40 12.17
N ALA A 84 -7.12 -7.09 12.08
CA ALA A 84 -6.63 -6.27 10.97
C ALA A 84 -5.10 -6.21 10.93
N LEU A 85 -4.45 -6.01 12.09
CA LEU A 85 -2.99 -6.01 12.20
C LEU A 85 -2.36 -7.37 11.85
N GLU A 86 -2.99 -8.46 12.27
CA GLU A 86 -2.52 -9.82 11.94
C GLU A 86 -2.60 -10.09 10.43
N ARG A 87 -3.71 -9.72 9.76
CA ARG A 87 -3.82 -9.82 8.30
C ARG A 87 -2.72 -9.02 7.59
N LEU A 88 -2.45 -7.80 8.08
CA LEU A 88 -1.41 -6.96 7.52
C LEU A 88 -0.01 -7.59 7.67
N ALA A 89 0.27 -8.20 8.82
CA ALA A 89 1.54 -8.87 9.08
C ALA A 89 1.75 -10.12 8.22
N HIS A 90 0.68 -10.82 7.82
CA HIS A 90 0.74 -11.98 6.94
C HIS A 90 0.79 -11.60 5.46
N ASP A 91 0.09 -10.54 5.05
CA ASP A 91 0.07 -10.06 3.66
C ASP A 91 1.36 -9.30 3.27
N GLY A 92 2.18 -8.91 4.26
CA GLY A 92 3.48 -8.25 4.07
C GLY A 92 4.70 -9.18 3.99
N ALA A 93 4.51 -10.51 4.01
CA ALA A 93 5.56 -11.53 3.98
C ALA A 93 5.75 -12.16 2.60
#